data_AF-A0A934B6N0-F1
#
_entry.id   AF-A0A934B6N0-F1
#
_cell.length_a   1.000
_cell.length_b   1.000
_cell.length_c   1.000
_cell.angle_alpha   90.00
_cell.angle_beta   90.00
_cell.angle_gamma   90.00
#
_symmetry.space_group_name_H-M   'P 1'
#
loop_
_entity.id
_entity.type
_entity.pdbx_description
1 polymer ?
#
loop_
_entity_poly.entity_id
_entity_poly.type
_entity_poly.pdbx_seq_one_letter_code
_entity_poly.pdbx_strand_id
1 'polypeptide(L)'
;MASNQQSQGASVRHVLSFDVEEHFQVSAFWSDARRQQWDRLESRVEQNTLRLADLLAQAETKATFFVLGWVAERHPGLVKALVKQGHEIASHGYGHELVANQTESEFRDDVRQSKCILEELTGKMVFGYRAPSFSITDRTPWALPILVEEGYLYDSSIYARFQPSEKVGMQRCVQEIVTTAGPIFEIALPTANLCGIQLPTPGGGYFRLLPYSASRMVLKQFEKTGTQFVMYLHPWEIDPDQPRMEGPVISKLRHYLNLERTEQRLKYLLRDFAFAPVTDAIQPIRDMCQARVQGGAAGCAVFG
;
A
#
# COMPACT_ATOMS: atom_id res chain seq x y z
N MET A 1 -19.38 -43.81 -0.80
CA MET A 1 -19.16 -42.91 0.35
C MET A 1 -17.88 -42.14 0.08
N ALA A 2 -17.98 -40.99 -0.57
CA ALA A 2 -16.84 -40.11 -0.78
C ALA A 2 -16.72 -39.22 0.46
N SER A 3 -15.62 -39.39 1.19
CA SER A 3 -15.27 -38.61 2.36
C SER A 3 -15.07 -37.15 1.97
N ASN A 4 -16.03 -36.32 2.35
CA ASN A 4 -15.92 -34.87 2.30
C ASN A 4 -14.99 -34.45 3.44
N GLN A 5 -13.67 -34.42 3.20
CA GLN A 5 -12.74 -33.76 4.10
C GLN A 5 -12.99 -32.25 3.96
N GLN A 6 -13.84 -31.73 4.85
CA GLN A 6 -13.79 -30.31 5.22
C GLN A 6 -12.35 -30.00 5.59
N SER A 7 -11.69 -29.21 4.75
CA SER A 7 -10.45 -28.55 5.10
C SER A 7 -10.70 -27.79 6.41
N GLN A 8 -10.00 -28.20 7.47
CA GLN A 8 -9.92 -27.40 8.68
C GLN A 8 -9.42 -26.02 8.26
N GLY A 9 -10.27 -25.00 8.44
CA GLY A 9 -10.12 -23.69 7.82
C GLY A 9 -8.82 -23.02 8.26
N ALA A 10 -7.86 -22.91 7.34
CA ALA A 10 -6.75 -21.99 7.52
C ALA A 10 -7.32 -20.58 7.73
N SER A 11 -6.93 -19.92 8.83
CA SER A 11 -7.38 -18.55 9.09
C SER A 11 -7.03 -17.66 7.91
N VAL A 12 -8.00 -16.88 7.42
CA VAL A 12 -7.77 -15.92 6.33
C VAL A 12 -6.65 -14.96 6.75
N ARG A 13 -5.54 -14.93 6.00
CA ARG A 13 -4.51 -13.91 6.16
C ARG A 13 -4.89 -12.70 5.35
N HIS A 14 -5.12 -11.58 6.02
CA HIS A 14 -5.36 -10.28 5.41
C HIS A 14 -4.05 -9.68 4.90
N VAL A 15 -4.13 -8.68 4.01
CA VAL A 15 -2.98 -7.89 3.60
C VAL A 15 -2.79 -6.73 4.57
N LEU A 16 -1.56 -6.56 5.05
CA LEU A 16 -1.14 -5.32 5.72
C LEU A 16 -0.07 -4.66 4.87
N SER A 17 -0.25 -3.37 4.61
CA SER A 17 0.68 -2.58 3.84
C SER A 17 0.96 -1.22 4.46
N PHE A 18 2.10 -0.63 4.10
CA PHE A 18 2.47 0.71 4.50
C PHE A 18 2.96 1.52 3.31
N ASP A 19 2.41 2.72 3.13
CA ASP A 19 2.86 3.67 2.12
C ASP A 19 3.96 4.51 2.76
N VAL A 20 5.21 4.21 2.41
CA VAL A 20 6.41 4.80 3.01
C VAL A 20 6.72 6.12 2.32
N GLU A 21 6.10 7.14 2.88
CA GLU A 21 6.23 8.55 2.51
C GLU A 21 6.48 9.40 3.76
N GLU A 22 7.07 10.58 3.56
CA GLU A 22 7.23 11.58 4.58
C GLU A 22 5.92 12.27 4.94
N HIS A 23 5.83 12.71 6.18
CA HIS A 23 4.68 13.49 6.66
C HIS A 23 4.39 14.74 5.81
N PHE A 24 5.42 15.37 5.23
CA PHE A 24 5.27 16.54 4.35
C PHE A 24 4.90 16.22 2.90
N GLN A 25 4.90 14.94 2.50
CA GLN A 25 4.52 14.48 1.16
C GLN A 25 3.01 14.23 1.02
N VAL A 26 2.25 14.29 2.13
CA VAL A 26 0.79 14.08 2.12
C VAL A 26 0.08 15.05 1.18
N SER A 27 -0.56 14.52 0.14
CA SER A 27 -1.16 15.31 -0.95
C SER A 27 -2.25 16.30 -0.49
N ALA A 28 -2.87 16.08 0.67
CA ALA A 28 -3.86 16.99 1.26
C ALA A 28 -3.31 18.37 1.63
N PHE A 29 -1.98 18.52 1.64
CA PHE A 29 -1.27 19.75 1.93
C PHE A 29 -0.29 20.15 0.81
N TRP A 30 -0.45 19.58 -0.39
CA TRP A 30 0.46 19.82 -1.51
C TRP A 30 0.56 21.31 -1.89
N SER A 31 1.77 21.76 -2.21
CA SER A 31 2.04 23.04 -2.87
C SER A 31 3.43 23.02 -3.53
N ASP A 32 3.61 23.75 -4.63
CA ASP A 32 4.91 23.88 -5.32
C ASP A 32 6.02 24.38 -4.38
N ALA A 33 5.69 25.39 -3.56
CA ALA A 33 6.63 25.99 -2.62
C ALA A 33 7.14 24.96 -1.59
N ARG A 34 6.29 24.01 -1.19
CA ARG A 34 6.68 22.93 -0.28
C ARG A 34 7.47 21.85 -0.98
N ARG A 35 7.06 21.46 -2.20
CA ARG A 35 7.78 20.46 -3.01
C ARG A 35 9.24 20.83 -3.17
N GLN A 36 9.53 22.11 -3.41
CA GLN A 36 10.88 22.67 -3.51
C GLN A 36 11.67 22.66 -2.19
N GLN A 37 11.01 22.45 -1.05
CA GLN A 37 11.62 22.49 0.28
C GLN A 37 11.78 21.10 0.92
N TRP A 38 11.36 20.02 0.27
CA TRP A 38 11.38 18.66 0.87
C TRP A 38 12.73 18.30 1.49
N ASP A 39 13.85 18.61 0.83
CA ASP A 39 15.21 18.30 1.34
C ASP A 39 15.61 19.10 2.59
N ARG A 40 14.83 20.10 2.99
CA ARG A 40 15.07 20.94 4.17
C ARG A 40 14.11 20.65 5.32
N LEU A 41 13.03 19.93 5.04
CA LEU A 41 12.05 19.56 6.05
C LEU A 41 12.60 18.39 6.88
N GLU A 42 12.26 18.37 8.16
CA GLU A 42 12.74 17.33 9.07
C GLU A 42 12.25 15.95 8.63
N SER A 43 13.17 15.04 8.31
CA SER A 43 12.79 13.66 7.99
C SER A 43 12.37 12.91 9.26
N ARG A 44 11.23 12.22 9.19
CA ARG A 44 10.74 11.33 10.24
C ARG A 44 10.49 9.90 9.74
N VAL A 45 10.53 9.70 8.42
CA VAL A 45 10.09 8.45 7.78
C VAL A 45 10.90 7.24 8.23
N GLU A 46 12.23 7.35 8.36
CA GLU A 46 13.08 6.21 8.72
C GLU A 46 12.79 5.72 10.14
N GLN A 47 12.79 6.62 11.13
CA GLN A 47 12.50 6.28 12.51
C GLN A 47 11.10 5.64 12.65
N ASN A 48 10.09 6.25 12.02
CA ASN A 48 8.72 5.77 12.10
C ASN A 48 8.53 4.42 11.40
N THR A 49 9.19 4.20 10.26
CA THR A 49 9.09 2.95 9.52
C THR A 49 9.82 1.81 10.25
N LEU A 50 10.97 2.08 10.86
CA LEU A 50 11.66 1.10 11.73
C LEU A 50 10.82 0.77 12.96
N ARG A 51 10.15 1.77 13.56
CA ARG A 51 9.21 1.54 14.66
C ARG A 51 8.05 0.62 14.26
N LEU A 52 7.49 0.81 13.06
CA LEU A 52 6.49 -0.10 12.53
C LEU A 52 7.06 -1.51 12.34
N ALA A 53 8.25 -1.65 11.77
CA ALA A 53 8.90 -2.94 11.59
C ALA A 53 9.11 -3.68 12.93
N ASP A 54 9.51 -2.97 14.00
CA ASP A 54 9.62 -3.53 15.35
C ASP A 54 8.29 -4.05 15.90
N LEU A 55 7.19 -3.31 15.67
CA LEU A 55 5.85 -3.73 16.09
C LEU A 55 5.40 -4.99 15.33
N LEU A 56 5.70 -5.05 14.02
CA LEU A 56 5.42 -6.22 13.19
C LEU A 56 6.26 -7.43 13.63
N ALA A 57 7.53 -7.23 13.97
CA ALA A 57 8.41 -8.27 14.46
C ALA A 57 7.92 -8.85 15.80
N GLN A 58 7.48 -7.99 16.73
CA GLN A 58 6.85 -8.42 18.00
C GLN A 58 5.57 -9.22 17.80
N ALA A 59 4.84 -8.96 16.72
CA ALA A 59 3.63 -9.68 16.34
C ALA A 59 3.89 -10.83 15.35
N GLU A 60 5.16 -11.19 15.10
CA GLU A 60 5.56 -12.23 14.13
C GLU A 60 4.91 -12.07 12.74
N THR A 61 4.66 -10.83 12.35
CA THR A 61 3.90 -10.46 11.15
C THR A 61 4.83 -9.86 10.10
N LYS A 62 4.54 -10.13 8.83
CA LYS A 62 5.16 -9.45 7.68
C LYS A 62 4.11 -8.63 6.93
N ALA A 63 4.58 -7.65 6.17
CA ALA A 63 3.75 -6.67 5.50
C ALA A 63 4.44 -6.23 4.19
N THR A 64 3.68 -5.56 3.33
CA THR A 64 4.20 -4.91 2.12
C THR A 64 4.48 -3.43 2.39
N PHE A 65 5.69 -2.97 2.11
CA PHE A 65 6.03 -1.56 2.18
C PHE A 65 6.10 -1.02 0.75
N PHE A 66 5.15 -0.14 0.39
CA PHE A 66 5.18 0.62 -0.85
C PHE A 66 6.07 1.83 -0.61
N VAL A 67 7.29 1.81 -1.14
CA VAL A 67 8.33 2.80 -0.83
C VAL A 67 8.47 3.81 -1.96
N LEU A 68 8.48 5.09 -1.62
CA LEU A 68 8.86 6.13 -2.58
C LEU A 68 10.34 6.01 -2.94
N GLY A 69 10.66 6.10 -4.23
CA GLY A 69 12.04 6.18 -4.71
C GLY A 69 12.82 7.34 -4.06
N TRP A 70 12.18 8.49 -3.84
CA TRP A 70 12.77 9.63 -3.13
C TRP A 70 13.22 9.28 -1.70
N VAL A 71 12.42 8.48 -0.98
CA VAL A 71 12.73 8.00 0.37
C VAL A 71 13.82 6.93 0.32
N ALA A 72 13.73 5.99 -0.62
CA ALA A 72 14.70 4.91 -0.78
C ALA A 72 16.11 5.44 -1.09
N GLU A 73 16.22 6.48 -1.91
CA GLU A 73 17.48 7.15 -2.27
C GLU A 73 18.14 7.82 -1.04
N ARG A 74 17.34 8.43 -0.15
CA ARG A 74 17.82 9.14 1.04
C ARG A 74 18.06 8.23 2.24
N HIS A 75 17.28 7.16 2.36
CA HIS A 75 17.34 6.20 3.46
C HIS A 75 17.57 4.77 2.93
N PRO A 76 18.69 4.49 2.23
CA PRO A 76 18.94 3.16 1.67
C PRO A 76 19.08 2.09 2.77
N GLY A 77 19.51 2.48 3.98
CA GLY A 77 19.58 1.61 5.15
C GLY A 77 18.21 1.11 5.60
N LEU A 78 17.17 1.94 5.51
CA LEU A 78 15.79 1.59 5.84
C LEU A 78 15.29 0.45 4.95
N VAL A 79 15.43 0.58 3.63
CA VAL A 79 14.98 -0.44 2.67
C VAL A 79 15.67 -1.78 2.91
N LYS A 80 17.00 -1.75 3.11
CA LYS A 80 17.79 -2.94 3.43
C LYS A 80 17.35 -3.59 4.74
N ALA A 81 17.02 -2.80 5.77
CA ALA A 81 16.53 -3.31 7.04
C ALA A 81 15.17 -4.01 6.90
N LEU A 82 14.24 -3.44 6.13
CA LEU A 82 12.93 -4.04 5.86
C LEU A 82 13.06 -5.38 5.13
N VAL A 83 13.92 -5.46 4.10
CA VAL A 83 14.20 -6.72 3.38
C VAL A 83 14.83 -7.76 4.32
N LYS A 84 15.79 -7.36 5.15
CA LYS A 84 16.44 -8.25 6.13
C LYS A 84 15.42 -8.84 7.12
N GLN A 85 14.39 -8.07 7.46
CA GLN A 85 13.29 -8.54 8.30
C GLN A 85 12.26 -9.38 7.53
N GLY A 86 12.41 -9.58 6.22
CA GLY A 86 11.53 -10.42 5.40
C GLY A 86 10.22 -9.74 4.98
N HIS A 87 10.16 -8.41 5.02
CA HIS A 87 9.04 -7.67 4.45
C HIS A 87 9.13 -7.62 2.92
N GLU A 88 7.98 -7.50 2.26
CA GLU A 88 7.92 -7.24 0.83
C GLU A 88 8.17 -5.74 0.59
N ILE A 89 8.98 -5.42 -0.43
CA ILE A 89 9.18 -4.07 -0.92
C ILE A 89 8.47 -3.93 -2.26
N ALA A 90 7.59 -2.95 -2.35
CA ALA A 90 6.86 -2.54 -3.55
C ALA A 90 7.15 -1.06 -3.84
N SER A 91 6.87 -0.61 -5.06
CA SER A 91 7.09 0.77 -5.49
C SER A 91 5.90 1.67 -5.15
N HIS A 92 6.15 2.86 -4.63
CA HIS A 92 5.15 3.93 -4.50
C HIS A 92 5.35 5.07 -5.52
N GLY A 93 6.06 4.80 -6.62
CA GLY A 93 6.58 5.84 -7.52
C GLY A 93 7.83 6.51 -6.94
N TYR A 94 8.38 7.53 -7.63
CA TYR A 94 9.54 8.28 -7.16
C TYR A 94 9.14 9.57 -6.45
N GLY A 95 8.36 10.42 -7.11
CA GLY A 95 8.14 11.82 -6.72
C GLY A 95 6.87 12.13 -5.91
N HIS A 96 6.07 11.12 -5.55
CA HIS A 96 4.73 11.29 -4.97
C HIS A 96 3.77 12.14 -5.83
N GLU A 97 3.90 12.09 -7.15
CA GLU A 97 3.04 12.84 -8.06
C GLU A 97 1.74 12.08 -8.33
N LEU A 98 0.62 12.82 -8.41
CA LEU A 98 -0.65 12.21 -8.82
C LEU A 98 -0.54 11.77 -10.29
N VAL A 99 -1.02 10.58 -10.61
CA VAL A 99 -0.94 10.03 -11.99
C VAL A 99 -1.63 10.95 -13.00
N ALA A 100 -2.76 11.56 -12.62
CA ALA A 100 -3.49 12.48 -13.48
C ALA A 100 -2.77 13.81 -13.77
N ASN A 101 -1.70 14.13 -13.02
CA ASN A 101 -0.88 15.32 -13.22
C ASN A 101 0.38 15.03 -14.06
N GLN A 102 0.55 13.80 -14.53
CA GLN A 102 1.70 13.35 -15.30
C GLN A 102 1.28 13.03 -16.73
N THR A 103 2.20 13.25 -17.66
CA THR A 103 2.16 12.63 -18.98
C THR A 103 2.55 11.15 -18.89
N GLU A 104 2.23 10.37 -19.92
CA GLU A 104 2.62 8.96 -20.01
C GLU A 104 4.15 8.76 -19.88
N SER A 105 4.95 9.67 -20.46
CA SER A 105 6.41 9.61 -20.38
C SER A 105 6.91 9.91 -18.97
N GLU A 106 6.39 10.97 -18.34
CA GLU A 106 6.77 11.33 -16.97
C GLU A 106 6.43 10.21 -15.98
N PHE A 107 5.24 9.63 -16.11
CA PHE A 107 4.84 8.49 -15.27
C PHE A 107 5.74 7.27 -15.49
N ARG A 108 6.07 6.96 -16.74
CA ARG A 108 6.98 5.85 -17.06
C ARG A 108 8.35 6.05 -16.42
N ASP A 109 8.91 7.25 -16.53
CA ASP A 109 10.22 7.56 -15.97
C ASP A 109 10.18 7.51 -14.43
N ASP A 110 9.11 8.03 -13.80
CA ASP A 110 8.90 7.98 -12.35
C ASP A 110 8.86 6.54 -11.82
N VAL A 111 8.02 5.68 -12.41
CA VAL A 111 7.88 4.29 -11.95
C VAL A 111 9.10 3.44 -12.27
N ARG A 112 9.79 3.69 -13.40
CA ARG A 112 11.03 3.01 -13.76
C ARG A 112 12.16 3.39 -12.81
N GLN A 113 12.36 4.68 -12.57
CA GLN A 113 13.39 5.18 -11.66
C GLN A 113 13.20 4.59 -10.26
N SER A 114 11.98 4.65 -9.72
CA SER A 114 11.67 4.06 -8.41
C SER A 114 11.95 2.57 -8.37
N LYS A 115 11.51 1.81 -9.40
CA LYS A 115 11.77 0.37 -9.49
C LYS A 115 13.25 0.05 -9.49
N CYS A 116 14.02 0.69 -10.36
CA CYS A 116 15.47 0.48 -10.49
C CYS A 116 16.19 0.72 -9.15
N ILE A 117 15.90 1.83 -8.46
CA ILE A 117 16.50 2.14 -7.14
C ILE A 117 16.15 1.05 -6.11
N LEU A 118 14.88 0.66 -6.03
CA LEU A 118 14.43 -0.35 -5.06
C LEU A 118 15.03 -1.73 -5.36
N GLU A 119 15.09 -2.14 -6.63
CA GLU A 119 15.70 -3.42 -7.01
C GLU A 119 17.20 -3.46 -6.72
N GLU A 120 17.91 -2.36 -6.96
CA GLU A 120 19.33 -2.23 -6.60
C GLU A 120 19.55 -2.36 -5.09
N LEU A 121 18.75 -1.65 -4.28
CA LEU A 121 18.87 -1.67 -2.82
C LEU A 121 18.47 -3.00 -2.20
N THR A 122 17.47 -3.67 -2.77
CA THR A 122 16.90 -4.92 -2.24
C THR A 122 17.62 -6.16 -2.76
N GLY A 123 18.30 -6.07 -3.91
CA GLY A 123 18.84 -7.22 -4.64
C GLY A 123 17.76 -8.19 -5.13
N LYS A 124 16.50 -7.74 -5.21
CA LYS A 124 15.32 -8.54 -5.57
C LYS A 124 14.49 -7.77 -6.58
N MET A 125 13.69 -8.48 -7.37
CA MET A 125 12.71 -7.85 -8.25
C MET A 125 11.58 -7.20 -7.44
N VAL A 126 11.09 -6.06 -7.93
CA VAL A 126 9.97 -5.30 -7.37
C VAL A 126 8.75 -5.47 -8.27
N PHE A 127 7.75 -6.19 -7.76
CA PHE A 127 6.58 -6.60 -8.54
C PHE A 127 5.35 -5.73 -8.34
N GLY A 128 5.26 -5.06 -7.18
CA GLY A 128 4.10 -4.26 -6.80
C GLY A 128 4.28 -2.78 -7.07
N TYR A 129 3.19 -2.13 -7.45
CA TYR A 129 3.08 -0.68 -7.51
C TYR A 129 1.83 -0.19 -6.76
N ARG A 130 1.93 0.98 -6.16
CA ARG A 130 0.78 1.76 -5.68
C ARG A 130 1.00 3.22 -6.01
N ALA A 131 0.02 3.87 -6.60
CA ALA A 131 0.06 5.27 -6.93
C ALA A 131 -0.18 6.14 -5.70
N PRO A 132 0.55 7.26 -5.57
CA PRO A 132 0.26 8.30 -4.59
C PRO A 132 -1.22 8.66 -4.57
N SER A 133 -1.81 8.70 -3.36
CA SER A 133 -3.23 9.00 -3.15
C SER A 133 -4.24 8.10 -3.87
N PHE A 134 -3.85 6.89 -4.30
CA PHE A 134 -4.71 5.99 -5.09
C PHE A 134 -5.23 6.65 -6.37
N SER A 135 -4.31 7.29 -7.10
CA SER A 135 -4.65 8.23 -8.18
C SER A 135 -4.80 7.61 -9.58
N ILE A 136 -4.76 6.28 -9.70
CA ILE A 136 -5.17 5.60 -10.94
C ILE A 136 -6.70 5.55 -10.98
N THR A 137 -7.27 6.14 -12.03
CA THR A 137 -8.72 6.26 -12.23
C THR A 137 -9.08 6.01 -13.69
N ASP A 138 -10.38 6.03 -14.02
CA ASP A 138 -10.87 5.95 -15.39
C ASP A 138 -10.34 7.07 -16.31
N ARG A 139 -9.74 8.13 -15.75
CA ARG A 139 -9.10 9.23 -16.50
C ARG A 139 -7.65 8.93 -16.89
N THR A 140 -7.04 7.92 -16.28
CA THR A 140 -5.65 7.53 -16.52
C THR A 140 -5.57 6.05 -16.92
N PRO A 141 -6.38 5.59 -17.90
CA PRO A 141 -6.39 4.17 -18.29
C PRO A 141 -5.05 3.72 -18.89
N TRP A 142 -4.25 4.69 -19.37
CA TRP A 142 -2.91 4.50 -19.91
C TRP A 142 -1.88 4.05 -18.85
N ALA A 143 -2.13 4.26 -17.55
CA ALA A 143 -1.14 3.96 -16.51
C ALA A 143 -0.89 2.46 -16.33
N LEU A 144 -1.95 1.63 -16.36
CA LEU A 144 -1.81 0.19 -16.15
C LEU A 144 -0.98 -0.51 -17.25
N PRO A 145 -1.18 -0.25 -18.56
CA PRO A 145 -0.27 -0.75 -19.59
C PRO A 145 1.19 -0.39 -19.35
N ILE A 146 1.48 0.85 -18.94
CA ILE A 146 2.85 1.29 -18.65
C ILE A 146 3.45 0.48 -17.49
N LEU A 147 2.69 0.24 -16.42
CA LEU A 147 3.15 -0.61 -15.31
C LEU A 147 3.52 -2.02 -15.79
N VAL A 148 2.72 -2.61 -16.68
CA VAL A 148 3.01 -3.95 -17.24
C VAL A 148 4.30 -3.92 -18.07
N GLU A 149 4.49 -2.90 -18.90
CA GLU A 149 5.71 -2.74 -19.73
C GLU A 149 6.97 -2.55 -18.88
N GLU A 150 6.87 -1.82 -17.77
CA GLU A 150 7.95 -1.68 -16.77
C GLU A 150 8.06 -2.91 -15.84
N GLY A 151 7.36 -3.99 -16.17
CA GLY A 151 7.49 -5.30 -15.53
C GLY A 151 6.87 -5.40 -14.13
N TYR A 152 5.95 -4.50 -13.78
CA TYR A 152 5.10 -4.69 -12.60
C TYR A 152 4.08 -5.79 -12.87
N LEU A 153 3.74 -6.52 -11.81
CA LEU A 153 2.84 -7.67 -11.86
C LEU A 153 1.50 -7.39 -11.19
N TYR A 154 1.48 -6.46 -10.25
CA TYR A 154 0.26 -6.01 -9.60
C TYR A 154 0.28 -4.52 -9.30
N ASP A 155 -0.91 -3.94 -9.27
CA ASP A 155 -1.23 -2.59 -8.85
C ASP A 155 -2.11 -2.65 -7.59
N SER A 156 -2.10 -1.59 -6.78
CA SER A 156 -3.02 -1.40 -5.65
C SER A 156 -3.39 0.07 -5.52
N SER A 157 -3.81 0.65 -6.66
CA SER A 157 -4.01 2.10 -6.80
C SER A 157 -5.47 2.50 -7.02
N ILE A 158 -6.37 1.57 -7.34
CA ILE A 158 -7.74 1.93 -7.70
C ILE A 158 -8.61 1.98 -6.44
N TYR A 159 -9.10 3.18 -6.14
CA TYR A 159 -10.00 3.40 -5.02
C TYR A 159 -11.43 3.68 -5.48
N ALA A 160 -12.30 2.68 -5.35
CA ALA A 160 -13.73 2.78 -5.66
C ALA A 160 -14.49 3.60 -4.59
N ARG A 161 -14.16 4.88 -4.43
CA ARG A 161 -14.62 5.74 -3.32
C ARG A 161 -16.13 5.99 -3.30
N PHE A 162 -16.88 5.73 -4.39
CA PHE A 162 -18.31 6.09 -4.51
C PHE A 162 -19.14 5.17 -5.45
N GLN A 163 -18.81 3.89 -5.58
CA GLN A 163 -19.61 3.02 -6.45
C GLN A 163 -20.96 2.64 -5.78
N PRO A 164 -22.12 2.74 -6.48
CA PRO A 164 -23.42 2.41 -5.90
C PRO A 164 -23.45 1.03 -5.23
N SER A 165 -24.05 0.95 -4.05
CA SER A 165 -24.03 -0.22 -3.14
C SER A 165 -24.42 -1.55 -3.78
N GLU A 166 -25.18 -1.53 -4.88
CA GLU A 166 -25.67 -2.71 -5.59
C GLU A 166 -24.58 -3.45 -6.38
N LYS A 167 -23.48 -2.77 -6.75
CA LYS A 167 -22.30 -3.39 -7.39
C LYS A 167 -21.16 -3.69 -6.42
N VAL A 168 -21.27 -3.17 -5.20
CA VAL A 168 -20.23 -3.20 -4.17
C VAL A 168 -20.60 -4.18 -3.06
N GLY A 169 -21.16 -5.32 -3.46
CA GLY A 169 -21.15 -6.50 -2.61
C GLY A 169 -19.72 -6.99 -2.53
N MET A 170 -19.04 -6.71 -1.40
CA MET A 170 -17.79 -7.34 -0.96
C MET A 170 -16.93 -7.82 -2.13
N GLN A 171 -16.57 -6.88 -3.01
CA GLN A 171 -15.89 -7.23 -4.25
C GLN A 171 -14.62 -7.98 -3.89
N ARG A 172 -14.27 -8.98 -4.70
CA ARG A 172 -12.96 -9.62 -4.61
C ARG A 172 -11.94 -8.49 -4.65
N CYS A 173 -11.19 -8.31 -3.58
CA CYS A 173 -10.15 -7.28 -3.48
C CYS A 173 -9.02 -7.45 -4.50
N VAL A 174 -9.12 -8.45 -5.38
CA VAL A 174 -8.13 -8.83 -6.37
C VAL A 174 -8.86 -9.12 -7.68
N GLN A 175 -8.50 -8.38 -8.73
CA GLN A 175 -9.02 -8.54 -10.07
C GLN A 175 -7.86 -8.60 -11.06
N GLU A 176 -7.89 -9.53 -12.00
CA GLU A 176 -6.98 -9.48 -13.15
C GLU A 176 -7.54 -8.51 -14.20
N ILE A 177 -6.71 -7.56 -14.63
CA ILE A 177 -7.01 -6.59 -15.68
C ILE A 177 -6.11 -6.91 -16.87
N VAL A 178 -6.72 -7.18 -18.03
CA VAL A 178 -6.00 -7.38 -19.28
C VAL A 178 -5.81 -6.02 -19.95
N THR A 179 -4.56 -5.56 -20.01
CA THR A 179 -4.18 -4.30 -20.67
C THR A 179 -3.69 -4.57 -22.10
N THR A 180 -3.40 -3.52 -22.86
CA THR A 180 -2.76 -3.63 -24.18
C THR A 180 -1.35 -4.22 -24.12
N ALA A 181 -0.68 -4.13 -22.98
CA ALA A 181 0.68 -4.65 -22.76
C ALA A 181 0.70 -6.03 -22.09
N GLY A 182 -0.46 -6.56 -21.68
CA GLY A 182 -0.58 -7.83 -20.96
C GLY A 182 -1.39 -7.72 -19.67
N PRO A 183 -1.51 -8.82 -18.91
CA PRO A 183 -2.29 -8.84 -17.67
C PRO A 183 -1.55 -8.18 -16.50
N ILE A 184 -2.31 -7.52 -15.62
CA ILE A 184 -1.87 -7.04 -14.31
C ILE A 184 -2.96 -7.35 -13.28
N PHE A 185 -2.57 -7.71 -12.06
CA PHE A 185 -3.55 -7.82 -10.97
C PHE A 185 -3.77 -6.47 -10.30
N GLU A 186 -5.01 -5.99 -10.26
CA GLU A 186 -5.38 -4.87 -9.40
C GLU A 186 -5.83 -5.38 -8.02
N ILE A 187 -5.28 -4.77 -6.98
CA ILE A 187 -5.66 -5.00 -5.59
C ILE A 187 -6.43 -3.79 -5.07
N ALA A 188 -7.74 -3.80 -5.34
CA ALA A 188 -8.63 -2.73 -4.95
C ALA A 188 -8.78 -2.66 -3.43
N LEU A 189 -8.82 -1.43 -2.91
CA LEU A 189 -9.07 -1.20 -1.49
C LEU A 189 -10.52 -1.59 -1.11
N PRO A 190 -10.72 -2.31 0.01
CA PRO A 190 -12.04 -2.73 0.44
C PRO A 190 -12.93 -1.53 0.80
N THR A 191 -14.21 -1.67 0.50
CA THR A 191 -15.27 -0.80 1.02
C THR A 191 -16.27 -1.65 1.82
N ALA A 192 -16.94 -1.04 2.78
CA ALA A 192 -17.98 -1.70 3.55
C ALA A 192 -19.26 -0.85 3.56
N ASN A 193 -20.41 -1.50 3.46
CA ASN A 193 -21.69 -0.85 3.65
C ASN A 193 -22.04 -0.88 5.15
N LEU A 194 -22.09 0.28 5.79
CA LEU A 194 -22.57 0.44 7.16
C LEU A 194 -23.87 1.23 7.13
N CYS A 195 -24.99 0.56 7.43
CA CYS A 195 -26.33 1.17 7.50
C CYS A 195 -26.75 1.95 6.24
N GLY A 196 -26.44 1.42 5.04
CA GLY A 196 -26.77 2.06 3.76
C GLY A 196 -25.73 3.07 3.27
N ILE A 197 -24.74 3.42 4.10
CA ILE A 197 -23.63 4.28 3.72
C ILE A 197 -22.45 3.39 3.33
N GLN A 198 -21.97 3.54 2.10
CA GLN A 198 -20.72 2.94 1.69
C GLN A 198 -19.57 3.72 2.31
N LEU A 199 -18.97 3.14 3.34
CA LEU A 199 -17.76 3.66 3.93
C LEU A 199 -16.59 3.00 3.23
N PRO A 200 -15.66 3.77 2.69
CA PRO A 200 -14.43 3.16 2.30
C PRO A 200 -13.65 2.89 3.59
N THR A 201 -13.43 1.61 3.88
CA THR A 201 -12.84 1.14 5.13
C THR A 201 -11.33 0.93 5.11
N PRO A 202 -10.55 1.22 4.04
CA PRO A 202 -9.16 0.84 4.04
C PRO A 202 -8.40 1.80 4.94
N GLY A 203 -7.84 1.24 6.01
CA GLY A 203 -6.85 1.83 6.90
C GLY A 203 -6.72 3.37 6.94
N GLY A 204 -5.48 3.86 6.96
CA GLY A 204 -5.13 5.27 6.90
C GLY A 204 -5.99 6.20 7.77
N GLY A 205 -6.52 7.24 7.12
CA GLY A 205 -7.39 8.23 7.76
C GLY A 205 -8.62 7.62 8.44
N TYR A 206 -9.26 6.58 7.90
CA TYR A 206 -10.46 6.00 8.52
C TYR A 206 -10.12 5.22 9.79
N PHE A 207 -9.02 4.48 9.79
CA PHE A 207 -8.53 3.76 10.97
C PHE A 207 -8.12 4.70 12.11
N ARG A 208 -7.57 5.87 11.76
CA ARG A 208 -7.26 6.93 12.73
C ARG A 208 -8.53 7.64 13.24
N LEU A 209 -9.47 7.97 12.36
CA LEU A 209 -10.65 8.76 12.73
C LEU A 209 -11.71 7.95 13.48
N LEU A 210 -11.93 6.69 13.12
CA LEU A 210 -12.97 5.85 13.71
C LEU A 210 -12.45 5.08 14.95
N PRO A 211 -13.32 4.71 15.90
CA PRO A 211 -12.95 3.81 16.98
C PRO A 211 -12.49 2.45 16.46
N TYR A 212 -11.51 1.82 17.14
CA TYR A 212 -10.99 0.50 16.75
C TYR A 212 -12.07 -0.59 16.63
N SER A 213 -13.15 -0.50 17.41
CA SER A 213 -14.29 -1.42 17.31
C SER A 213 -14.93 -1.44 15.93
N ALA A 214 -14.95 -0.30 15.20
CA ALA A 214 -15.46 -0.23 13.84
C ALA A 214 -14.56 -1.01 12.87
N SER A 215 -13.24 -0.79 12.92
CA SER A 215 -12.28 -1.55 12.11
C SER A 215 -12.35 -3.05 12.40
N ARG A 216 -12.42 -3.43 13.69
CA ARG A 216 -12.56 -4.82 14.11
C ARG A 216 -13.86 -5.45 13.59
N MET A 217 -14.98 -4.73 13.63
CA MET A 217 -16.25 -5.21 13.09
C MET A 217 -16.15 -5.46 11.58
N VAL A 218 -15.52 -4.56 10.83
CA VAL A 218 -15.33 -4.70 9.38
C VAL A 218 -14.44 -5.91 9.06
N LEU A 219 -13.27 -6.05 9.67
CA LEU A 219 -12.38 -7.18 9.39
C LEU A 219 -13.05 -8.53 9.73
N LYS A 220 -13.77 -8.62 10.86
CA LYS A 220 -14.55 -9.83 11.19
C LYS A 220 -15.61 -10.16 10.15
N GLN A 221 -16.18 -9.16 9.48
CA GLN A 221 -17.14 -9.40 8.40
C GLN A 221 -16.45 -10.03 7.18
N PHE A 222 -15.23 -9.59 6.85
CA PHE A 222 -14.40 -10.18 5.79
C PHE A 222 -13.96 -11.61 6.12
N GLU A 223 -13.56 -11.88 7.36
CA GLU A 223 -13.23 -13.25 7.81
C GLU A 223 -14.42 -14.20 7.67
N LYS A 224 -15.64 -13.76 8.06
CA LYS A 224 -16.86 -14.57 7.93
C LYS A 224 -17.14 -14.99 6.50
N THR A 225 -16.67 -14.23 5.52
CA THR A 225 -16.97 -14.46 4.11
C THR A 225 -15.81 -15.09 3.37
N GLY A 226 -14.70 -15.38 4.07
CA GLY A 226 -13.48 -15.91 3.50
C GLY A 226 -12.73 -14.90 2.61
N THR A 227 -13.09 -13.61 2.65
CA THR A 227 -12.50 -12.59 1.79
C THR A 227 -11.31 -11.95 2.49
N GLN A 228 -10.22 -11.75 1.77
CA GLN A 228 -9.05 -11.06 2.31
C GLN A 228 -9.31 -9.55 2.34
N PHE A 229 -8.95 -8.91 3.45
CA PHE A 229 -9.03 -7.48 3.62
C PHE A 229 -7.65 -6.86 3.34
N VAL A 230 -7.62 -5.68 2.73
CA VAL A 230 -6.38 -4.90 2.52
C VAL A 230 -6.36 -3.73 3.49
N MET A 231 -5.50 -3.81 4.49
CA MET A 231 -5.20 -2.72 5.42
C MET A 231 -3.97 -1.95 4.93
N TYR A 232 -4.04 -0.62 4.94
CA TYR A 232 -2.86 0.23 4.68
C TYR A 232 -2.74 1.31 5.75
N LEU A 233 -1.52 1.73 6.08
CA LEU A 233 -1.25 2.90 6.92
C LEU A 233 -0.02 3.64 6.36
N HIS A 234 0.33 4.78 6.93
CA HIS A 234 1.61 5.43 6.66
C HIS A 234 2.48 5.44 7.92
N PRO A 235 3.82 5.45 7.80
CA PRO A 235 4.73 5.61 8.94
C PRO A 235 4.41 6.82 9.81
N TRP A 236 4.08 7.96 9.20
CA TRP A 236 3.75 9.18 9.94
C TRP A 236 2.46 9.08 10.77
N GLU A 237 1.61 8.06 10.57
CA GLU A 237 0.36 7.93 11.33
C GLU A 237 0.54 7.45 12.77
N ILE A 238 1.71 6.91 13.11
CA ILE A 238 2.07 6.51 14.48
C ILE A 238 2.94 7.56 15.20
N ASP A 239 3.17 8.71 14.58
CA ASP A 239 4.00 9.80 15.09
C ASP A 239 3.15 11.02 15.49
N PRO A 240 2.73 11.14 16.77
CA PRO A 240 1.93 12.29 17.22
C PRO A 240 2.72 13.59 17.27
N ASP A 241 4.06 13.52 17.29
CA ASP A 241 4.98 14.63 17.48
C ASP A 241 5.55 15.17 16.16
N GLN A 242 5.13 14.60 15.02
CA GLN A 242 5.53 15.06 13.70
C GLN A 242 5.29 16.57 13.51
N PRO A 243 6.17 17.27 12.77
CA PRO A 243 5.98 18.67 12.44
C PRO A 243 4.61 18.96 11.83
N ARG A 244 4.00 20.06 12.29
CA ARG A 244 2.66 20.46 11.85
C ARG A 244 2.74 21.24 10.54
N MET A 245 1.92 20.85 9.58
CA MET A 245 1.86 21.45 8.25
C MET A 245 0.79 22.56 8.20
N GLU A 246 1.13 23.61 7.48
CA GLU A 246 0.20 24.62 7.00
C GLU A 246 -0.79 24.01 5.99
N GLY A 247 -2.03 24.51 5.98
CA GLY A 247 -3.06 24.11 5.03
C GLY A 247 -4.50 24.16 5.56
N PRO A 248 -5.47 23.63 4.79
CA PRO A 248 -6.89 23.73 5.11
C PRO A 248 -7.24 23.12 6.47
N VAL A 249 -8.14 23.77 7.22
CA VAL A 249 -8.54 23.34 8.57
C VAL A 249 -9.07 21.91 8.59
N ILE A 250 -9.88 21.53 7.60
CA ILE A 250 -10.44 20.17 7.49
C ILE A 250 -9.33 19.14 7.24
N SER A 251 -8.34 19.46 6.39
CA SER A 251 -7.19 18.60 6.14
C SER A 251 -6.37 18.40 7.42
N LYS A 252 -6.08 19.50 8.15
CA LYS A 252 -5.38 19.44 9.45
C LYS A 252 -6.14 18.59 10.47
N LEU A 253 -7.45 18.81 10.61
CA LEU A 253 -8.28 18.01 11.52
C LEU A 253 -8.20 16.52 11.17
N ARG A 254 -8.43 16.16 9.90
CA ARG A 254 -8.41 14.75 9.47
C ARG A 254 -7.04 14.10 9.62
N HIS A 255 -5.97 14.84 9.37
CA HIS A 255 -4.60 14.34 9.41
C HIS A 255 -4.08 14.17 10.84
N TYR A 256 -4.42 15.07 11.77
CA TYR A 256 -3.87 15.06 13.13
C TYR A 256 -4.76 14.44 14.22
N LEU A 257 -6.07 14.34 14.00
CA LEU A 257 -6.99 13.82 15.03
C LEU A 257 -6.64 12.37 15.39
N ASN A 258 -6.50 12.05 16.69
CA ASN A 258 -6.24 10.71 17.23
C ASN A 258 -4.88 10.07 16.84
N LEU A 259 -3.88 10.82 16.36
CA LEU A 259 -2.56 10.25 16.05
C LEU A 259 -1.94 9.50 17.24
N GLU A 260 -2.11 10.03 18.46
CA GLU A 260 -1.60 9.44 19.69
C GLU A 260 -2.19 8.05 20.01
N ARG A 261 -3.31 7.69 19.36
CA ARG A 261 -4.00 6.41 19.55
C ARG A 261 -3.65 5.39 18.47
N THR A 262 -3.10 5.81 17.32
CA THR A 262 -2.93 4.94 16.16
C THR A 262 -2.01 3.77 16.44
N GLU A 263 -0.85 3.99 17.10
CA GLU A 263 0.09 2.91 17.43
C GLU A 263 -0.58 1.83 18.31
N GLN A 264 -1.32 2.25 19.34
CA GLN A 264 -1.99 1.31 20.23
C GLN A 264 -3.11 0.53 19.51
N ARG A 265 -3.82 1.17 18.58
CA ARG A 265 -4.82 0.50 17.74
C ARG A 265 -4.18 -0.49 16.78
N LEU A 266 -3.02 -0.18 16.21
CA LEU A 266 -2.27 -1.10 15.37
C LEU A 266 -1.85 -2.34 16.17
N LYS A 267 -1.40 -2.18 17.43
CA LYS A 267 -1.11 -3.32 18.31
C LYS A 267 -2.33 -4.21 18.55
N TYR A 268 -3.51 -3.61 18.77
CA TYR A 268 -4.74 -4.40 18.87
C TYR A 268 -5.09 -5.12 17.58
N LEU A 269 -4.91 -4.45 16.43
CA LEU A 269 -5.16 -5.00 15.12
C LEU A 269 -4.27 -6.24 14.85
N LEU A 270 -2.96 -6.12 15.08
CA LEU A 270 -1.98 -7.19 14.91
C LEU A 270 -2.22 -8.37 15.85
N ARG A 271 -2.78 -8.13 17.04
CA ARG A 271 -3.17 -9.19 17.97
C ARG A 271 -4.45 -9.90 17.54
N ASP A 272 -5.43 -9.15 17.03
CA ASP A 272 -6.77 -9.67 16.79
C ASP A 272 -6.91 -10.38 15.43
N PHE A 273 -6.00 -10.14 14.46
CA PHE A 273 -6.09 -10.64 13.10
C PHE A 273 -4.74 -11.06 12.53
N ALA A 274 -4.75 -12.03 11.60
CA ALA A 274 -3.57 -12.49 10.89
C ALA A 274 -3.31 -11.69 9.61
N PHE A 275 -2.08 -11.22 9.42
CA PHE A 275 -1.67 -10.46 8.24
C PHE A 275 -0.47 -11.08 7.52
N ALA A 276 -0.33 -10.76 6.24
CA ALA A 276 0.83 -11.10 5.44
C ALA A 276 1.06 -10.01 4.35
N PRO A 277 2.25 -9.98 3.73
CA PRO A 277 2.48 -9.19 2.53
C PRO A 277 1.56 -9.62 1.38
N VAL A 278 1.37 -8.77 0.38
CA VAL A 278 0.61 -9.05 -0.83
C VAL A 278 1.09 -10.34 -1.50
N THR A 279 2.41 -10.48 -1.70
CA THR A 279 3.00 -11.68 -2.33
C THR A 279 2.74 -12.96 -1.56
N ASP A 280 2.36 -12.87 -0.28
CA ASP A 280 2.13 -14.02 0.58
C ASP A 280 0.65 -14.21 0.89
N ALA A 281 -0.17 -13.17 0.86
CA ALA A 281 -1.59 -13.28 1.11
C ALA A 281 -2.33 -13.69 -0.17
N ILE A 282 -2.01 -13.06 -1.31
CA ILE A 282 -2.80 -13.16 -2.52
C ILE A 282 -2.24 -14.26 -3.43
N GLN A 283 -2.94 -15.40 -3.47
CA GLN A 283 -2.43 -16.62 -4.13
C GLN A 283 -2.06 -16.44 -5.62
N PRO A 284 -2.89 -15.84 -6.49
CA PRO A 284 -2.51 -15.65 -7.91
C PRO A 284 -1.24 -14.80 -8.09
N ILE A 285 -1.09 -13.76 -7.26
CA ILE A 285 0.09 -12.88 -7.28
C ILE A 285 1.31 -13.64 -6.77
N ARG A 286 1.17 -14.42 -5.69
CA ARG A 286 2.26 -15.27 -5.17
C ARG A 286 2.81 -16.18 -6.26
N ASP A 287 1.93 -16.93 -6.91
CA ASP A 287 2.31 -17.94 -7.90
C ASP A 287 3.01 -17.29 -9.10
N MET A 288 2.52 -16.15 -9.56
CA MET A 288 3.13 -15.40 -10.65
C MET A 288 4.49 -14.80 -10.27
N CYS A 289 4.63 -14.26 -9.06
CA CYS A 289 5.92 -13.74 -8.58
C CYS A 289 6.96 -14.86 -8.47
N GLN A 290 6.57 -16.04 -7.94
CA GLN A 290 7.44 -17.21 -7.85
C GLN A 290 7.86 -17.72 -9.23
N ALA A 291 6.93 -17.80 -10.19
CA ALA A 291 7.23 -18.18 -11.55
C ALA A 291 8.21 -17.20 -12.23
N ARG A 292 8.04 -15.88 -12.01
CA ARG A 292 8.95 -14.87 -12.55
C ARG A 292 10.37 -14.99 -11.99
N VAL A 293 10.50 -15.24 -10.68
CA VAL A 293 11.81 -15.47 -10.03
C VAL A 293 12.48 -16.74 -10.58
N GLN A 294 11.74 -17.83 -10.75
CA GLN A 294 12.27 -19.10 -11.28
C GLN A 294 12.65 -19.01 -12.76
N GLY A 295 11.93 -18.18 -13.54
CA GLY A 295 12.17 -17.99 -14.97
C GLY A 295 13.43 -17.19 -15.32
N GLY A 296 14.19 -16.70 -14.33
CA GLY A 296 15.47 -16.01 -14.55
C GLY A 296 15.34 -14.65 -15.26
N ALA A 297 14.16 -14.02 -15.23
CA ALA A 297 14.02 -12.65 -15.70
C ALA A 297 14.94 -11.75 -14.85
N ALA A 298 15.86 -11.05 -15.50
CA ALA A 298 16.62 -10.00 -14.84
C ALA A 298 15.65 -8.91 -14.36
N GLY A 299 15.97 -8.28 -13.21
CA GLY A 299 15.31 -7.04 -12.82
C GLY A 299 15.59 -5.93 -13.83
N CYS A 300 15.46 -4.67 -13.42
CA CYS A 300 15.89 -3.46 -14.11
C CYS A 300 17.40 -3.61 -14.39
N ALA A 301 17.76 -4.39 -15.42
CA ALA A 301 19.08 -4.41 -15.99
C ALA A 301 19.30 -2.99 -16.41
N VAL A 302 20.25 -2.32 -15.76
CA VAL A 302 20.60 -0.93 -16.02
C VAL A 302 20.84 -0.81 -17.52
N PHE A 303 19.83 -0.35 -18.24
CA PHE A 303 19.96 0.07 -19.63
C PHE A 303 20.71 1.40 -19.54
N GLY A 304 22.04 1.29 -19.46
CA GLY A 304 22.98 2.39 -19.56
C GLY A 304 23.05 2.95 -20.97
#